data_AF-A0A3N5GQU2-F1
#
_entry.id   AF-A0A3N5GQU2-F1
#
_cell.length_a   1.000
_cell.length_b   1.000
_cell.length_c   1.000
_cell.angle_alpha   90.00
_cell.angle_beta   90.00
_cell.angle_gamma   90.00
#
_symmetry.space_group_name_H-M   'P 1'
#
loop_
_entity.id
_entity.type
_entity.pdbx_description
1 polymer ?
#
loop_
_entity_poly.entity_id
_entity_poly.type
_entity_poly.pdbx_seq_one_letter_code
_entity_poly.pdbx_strand_id
1 'polypeptide(L)'
;EKPMALSFFPQGSHPSAAASFITLSDAAIQIPALKPAEDGQGLIVRLFNPTAQERSTVVRLPSTALEVTLSPFEIRTYRVTDNTWSQTNLIEELI
;
A
#
# COMPACT_ATOMS: atom_id res chain seq x y z
N GLU A 1 13.16 13.65 -6.86
CA GLU A 1 12.18 13.59 -7.98
C GLU A 1 11.93 14.97 -8.57
N LYS A 2 11.46 15.03 -9.83
CA LYS A 2 11.02 16.28 -10.48
C LYS A 2 9.48 16.34 -10.39
N PRO A 3 8.85 17.45 -9.94
CA PRO A 3 7.40 17.49 -9.75
C PRO A 3 6.66 17.28 -11.07
N MET A 4 5.58 16.49 -11.04
CA MET A 4 4.65 16.28 -12.16
C MET A 4 3.21 16.43 -11.65
N ALA A 5 2.36 17.14 -12.40
CA ALA A 5 0.92 17.15 -12.20
C ALA A 5 0.27 16.15 -13.17
N LEU A 6 -0.36 15.11 -12.65
CA LEU A 6 -1.10 14.14 -13.47
C LEU A 6 -2.57 14.57 -13.55
N SER A 7 -2.99 15.05 -14.72
CA SER A 7 -4.40 15.32 -15.01
C SER A 7 -5.01 14.09 -15.68
N PHE A 8 -5.44 13.10 -14.89
CA PHE A 8 -6.01 11.85 -15.40
C PHE A 8 -7.46 11.70 -14.93
N PHE A 9 -8.39 11.64 -15.89
CA PHE A 9 -9.82 11.45 -15.69
C PHE A 9 -10.26 10.20 -16.48
N PRO A 10 -10.31 9.01 -15.87
CA PRO A 10 -10.70 7.81 -16.61
C PRO A 10 -12.17 7.91 -17.06
N GLN A 11 -12.43 7.68 -18.36
CA GLN A 11 -13.77 7.66 -18.92
C GLN A 11 -14.57 6.48 -18.36
N GLY A 12 -15.76 6.77 -17.84
CA GLY A 12 -16.58 5.89 -16.99
C GLY A 12 -17.32 4.74 -17.69
N SER A 13 -16.80 4.18 -18.78
CA SER A 13 -17.49 3.13 -19.52
C SER A 13 -16.52 2.10 -20.12
N HIS A 14 -15.95 1.26 -19.26
CA HIS A 14 -15.37 -0.01 -19.70
C HIS A 14 -15.98 -1.17 -18.88
N PRO A 15 -16.71 -2.10 -19.54
CA PRO A 15 -17.23 -3.31 -18.92
C PRO A 15 -16.11 -4.36 -18.82
N SER A 16 -15.23 -4.15 -17.87
CA SER A 16 -14.38 -5.15 -17.22
C SER A 16 -13.62 -4.33 -16.18
N ALA A 17 -13.92 -4.53 -14.89
CA ALA A 17 -13.08 -3.99 -13.84
C ALA A 17 -11.65 -4.46 -14.14
N ALA A 18 -10.79 -3.56 -14.61
CA ALA A 18 -9.37 -3.86 -14.71
C ALA A 18 -8.96 -4.38 -13.33
N ALA A 19 -8.37 -5.57 -13.28
CA ALA A 19 -8.04 -6.21 -12.02
C ALA A 19 -7.26 -5.23 -11.15
N SER A 20 -7.77 -4.93 -9.95
CA SER A 20 -7.10 -4.02 -9.02
C SER A 20 -5.71 -4.57 -8.70
N PHE A 21 -4.69 -3.72 -8.84
CA PHE A 21 -3.32 -4.13 -8.49
C PHE A 21 -3.16 -4.34 -6.98
N ILE A 22 -3.85 -3.56 -6.16
CA ILE A 22 -3.85 -3.71 -4.70
C ILE A 22 -5.25 -3.54 -4.15
N THR A 23 -5.61 -4.31 -3.13
CA THR A 23 -6.89 -4.17 -2.40
C THR A 23 -6.67 -4.27 -0.90
N LEU A 24 -7.51 -3.57 -0.14
CA LEU A 24 -7.62 -3.66 1.32
C LEU A 24 -8.98 -4.24 1.69
N SER A 25 -9.03 -5.09 2.73
CA SER A 25 -10.30 -5.61 3.23
C SER A 25 -11.04 -4.62 4.16
N ASP A 26 -10.31 -3.71 4.80
CA ASP A 26 -10.88 -2.61 5.60
C ASP A 26 -10.88 -1.30 4.79
N ALA A 27 -12.06 -0.73 4.59
CA ALA A 27 -12.27 0.50 3.83
C ALA A 27 -11.75 1.77 4.52
N ALA A 28 -11.48 1.73 5.84
CA ALA A 28 -10.94 2.86 6.57
C ALA A 28 -9.41 2.99 6.45
N ILE A 29 -8.71 1.87 6.22
CA ILE A 29 -7.25 1.88 6.07
C ILE A 29 -6.87 2.53 4.74
N GLN A 30 -5.83 3.35 4.77
CA GLN A 30 -5.35 4.09 3.60
C GLN A 30 -3.97 3.58 3.17
N ILE A 31 -3.66 3.73 1.88
CA ILE A 31 -2.34 3.46 1.30
C ILE A 31 -1.70 4.78 0.85
N PRO A 32 -1.09 5.56 1.77
CA PRO A 32 -0.47 6.82 1.41
C PRO A 32 0.77 6.70 0.50
N ALA A 33 1.39 5.52 0.42
CA ALA A 33 2.50 5.29 -0.51
C ALA A 33 2.44 3.87 -1.10
N LEU A 34 2.53 3.82 -2.44
CA LEU A 34 2.72 2.62 -3.23
C LEU A 34 3.73 2.96 -4.34
N LYS A 35 4.97 2.53 -4.19
CA LYS A 35 6.07 2.94 -5.09
C LYS A 35 7.19 1.91 -5.10
N PRO A 36 8.09 1.90 -6.10
CA PRO A 36 9.35 1.16 -6.01
C PRO A 36 10.17 1.59 -4.79
N ALA A 37 10.94 0.65 -4.22
CA ALA A 37 11.95 0.96 -3.21
C ALA A 37 13.04 1.90 -3.80
N GLU A 38 13.68 2.70 -2.95
CA GLU A 38 14.71 3.67 -3.35
C GLU A 38 15.92 3.00 -4.03
N ASP A 39 16.27 1.79 -3.60
CA ASP A 39 17.32 0.98 -4.21
C ASP A 39 16.87 0.26 -5.50
N GLY A 40 15.62 0.48 -5.93
CA GLY A 40 15.02 -0.13 -7.11
C GLY A 40 14.60 -1.59 -6.93
N GLN A 41 14.78 -2.18 -5.75
CA GLN A 41 14.55 -3.60 -5.52
C GLN A 41 13.28 -3.83 -4.68
N GLY A 42 12.17 -4.15 -5.36
CA GLY A 42 10.90 -4.44 -4.70
C GLY A 42 10.00 -3.22 -4.56
N LEU A 43 8.88 -3.43 -3.87
CA LEU A 43 7.76 -2.48 -3.78
C LEU A 43 7.54 -2.02 -2.34
N ILE A 44 7.46 -0.71 -2.12
CA ILE A 44 7.07 -0.11 -0.85
C ILE A 44 5.56 0.06 -0.80
N VAL A 45 4.97 -0.49 0.27
CA VAL A 45 3.55 -0.36 0.61
C VAL A 45 3.48 0.26 2.01
N ARG A 46 2.99 1.50 2.10
CA ARG A 46 2.73 2.16 3.38
C ARG A 46 1.25 2.15 3.68
N LEU A 47 0.90 1.71 4.87
CA LEU A 47 -0.45 1.69 5.40
C LEU A 47 -0.60 2.75 6.48
N PHE A 48 -1.79 3.32 6.58
CA PHE A 48 -2.16 4.26 7.62
C PHE A 48 -3.56 3.97 8.14
N ASN A 49 -3.70 3.88 9.46
CA ASN A 49 -5.00 3.87 10.13
C ASN A 49 -5.38 5.30 10.54
N PRO A 50 -6.29 5.99 9.84
CA PRO A 50 -6.68 7.35 10.18
C PRO A 50 -7.62 7.47 11.38
N THR A 51 -7.98 6.34 12.03
CA THR A 51 -9.01 6.29 13.07
C THR A 51 -8.41 6.20 14.46
N ALA A 52 -9.21 6.54 15.47
CA ALA A 52 -8.87 6.39 16.88
C ALA A 52 -9.05 4.95 17.41
N GLN A 53 -9.42 4.00 16.55
CA GLN A 53 -9.67 2.60 16.89
C GLN A 53 -8.61 1.71 16.28
N GLU A 54 -8.27 0.61 16.94
CA GLU A 54 -7.49 -0.46 16.31
C GLU A 54 -8.26 -1.04 15.12
N ARG A 55 -7.55 -1.35 14.03
CA ARG A 55 -8.14 -1.82 12.77
C ARG A 55 -7.30 -2.97 12.22
N SER A 56 -7.95 -4.03 11.76
CA SER A 56 -7.29 -5.16 11.09
C SER A 56 -7.68 -5.18 9.61
N THR A 57 -6.70 -5.36 8.73
CA THR A 57 -6.92 -5.42 7.29
C THR A 57 -6.05 -6.48 6.65
N VAL A 58 -6.53 -7.02 5.52
CA VAL A 58 -5.75 -7.86 4.63
C VAL A 58 -5.37 -7.04 3.41
N VAL A 59 -4.07 -6.82 3.25
CA VAL A 59 -3.49 -6.22 2.04
C VAL A 59 -3.27 -7.32 1.02
N ARG A 60 -3.83 -7.17 -0.17
CA ARG A 60 -3.65 -8.15 -1.27
C ARG A 60 -3.00 -7.49 -2.46
N LEU A 61 -1.88 -8.05 -2.88
CA LEU A 61 -1.27 -7.87 -4.19
C LEU A 61 -1.64 -9.09 -5.08
N PRO A 62 -1.38 -9.06 -6.40
CA PRO A 62 -1.75 -10.18 -7.26
C PRO A 62 -1.01 -11.47 -6.92
N SER A 63 0.18 -11.37 -6.33
CA SER A 63 1.08 -12.51 -6.06
C SER A 63 1.22 -12.88 -4.57
N THR A 64 0.76 -12.03 -3.65
CA THR A 64 0.94 -12.23 -2.20
C THR A 64 -0.07 -11.42 -1.39
N ALA A 65 -0.27 -11.79 -0.13
CA ALA A 65 -1.13 -11.06 0.80
C ALA A 65 -0.51 -11.01 2.19
N LEU A 66 -0.89 -9.98 2.96
CA LEU A 66 -0.46 -9.78 4.33
C LEU A 66 -1.66 -9.37 5.18
N GLU A 67 -1.85 -10.04 6.31
CA GLU A 67 -2.77 -9.61 7.37
C GLU A 67 -2.03 -8.74 8.37
N VAL A 68 -2.63 -7.60 8.72
CA VAL A 68 -2.00 -6.62 9.60
C VAL A 68 -3.04 -5.91 10.46
N THR A 69 -2.70 -5.75 11.74
CA THR A 69 -3.45 -4.94 12.70
C THR A 69 -2.68 -3.65 12.97
N LEU A 70 -3.35 -2.52 12.79
CA LEU A 70 -2.82 -1.17 12.97
C LEU A 70 -3.47 -0.52 14.20
N SER A 71 -2.64 -0.01 15.09
CA SER A 71 -3.06 0.79 16.24
C SER A 71 -3.69 2.12 15.77
N PRO A 72 -4.39 2.84 16.65
CA PRO A 72 -4.90 4.18 16.35
C PRO A 72 -3.81 5.10 15.78
N PHE A 73 -4.10 5.76 14.65
CA PHE A 73 -3.17 6.68 13.97
C PHE A 73 -1.81 6.08 13.57
N GLU A 74 -1.69 4.75 13.51
CA GLU A 74 -0.44 4.09 13.18
C GLU A 74 -0.13 4.14 11.69
N ILE A 75 1.14 4.40 11.37
CA ILE A 75 1.72 4.22 10.04
C ILE A 75 2.61 2.98 10.10
N ARG A 76 2.40 2.03 9.18
CA ARG A 76 3.27 0.86 9.02
C ARG A 76 3.71 0.73 7.59
N THR A 77 5.01 0.55 7.37
CA THR A 77 5.61 0.45 6.03
C THR A 77 6.15 -0.95 5.83
N TYR A 78 5.87 -1.51 4.67
CA TYR A 78 6.39 -2.79 4.24
C TYR A 78 7.11 -2.65 2.92
N ARG A 79 8.19 -3.42 2.76
CA ARG A 79 8.82 -3.73 1.50
C ARG A 79 8.38 -5.12 1.05
N VAL A 80 8.02 -5.25 -0.21
CA VAL A 80 7.66 -6.52 -0.85
C VAL A 80 8.72 -6.87 -1.90
N THR A 81 9.43 -7.97 -1.66
CA THR A 81 10.43 -8.52 -2.58
C THR A 81 10.16 -10.02 -2.72
N ASP A 82 10.07 -10.52 -3.95
CA ASP A 82 9.81 -11.95 -4.24
C ASP A 82 8.66 -12.53 -3.40
N ASN A 83 7.52 -11.81 -3.37
CA ASN A 83 6.31 -12.16 -2.61
C ASN A 83 6.45 -12.17 -1.08
N THR A 84 7.61 -11.78 -0.56
CA THR A 84 7.90 -11.69 0.88
C THR A 84 7.70 -10.27 1.37
N TRP A 85 7.00 -10.13 2.48
CA TRP A 85 6.77 -8.84 3.14
C TRP A 85 7.78 -8.67 4.28
N SER A 86 8.48 -7.55 4.29
CA SER A 86 9.41 -7.17 5.37
C SER A 86 9.05 -5.78 5.86
N GLN A 87 8.96 -5.59 7.17
CA GLN A 87 8.65 -4.28 7.74
C GLN A 87 9.86 -3.36 7.60
N THR A 88 9.61 -2.10 7.27
CA THR A 88 10.64 -1.06 7.20
C THR A 88 10.21 0.18 7.98
N ASN A 89 11.17 1.04 8.28
CA ASN A 89 10.90 2.39 8.76
C ASN A 89 10.43 3.30 7.61
N LEU A 90 10.23 4.60 7.91
CA LEU A 90 9.75 5.56 6.93
C LEU A 90 10.77 5.90 5.82
N ILE A 91 12.05 5.58 6.04
CA ILE A 91 13.18 5.76 5.12
C ILE A 91 13.66 4.43 4.53
N GLU A 92 12.82 3.38 4.57
CA GLU A 92 13.00 2.08 3.90
C GLU A 92 14.10 1.16 4.47
N GLU A 93 14.60 1.44 5.67
CA GLU A 93 15.49 0.52 6.39
C GLU A 93 14.66 -0.56 7.09
N LEU A 94 15.15 -1.80 7.07
CA LEU A 94 14.51 -2.95 7.72
C LEU A 94 14.45 -2.76 9.24
N ILE A 95 13.34 -3.20 9.85
CA ILE A 95 13.10 -3.21 11.31
C ILE A 95 13.14 -4.64 11.83
#